data_AF-A0A1N7Q6V7-F1
#
_entry.id   AF-A0A1N7Q6V7-F1
#
_cell.length_a   1.000
_cell.length_b   1.000
_cell.length_c   1.000
_cell.angle_alpha   90.00
_cell.angle_beta   90.00
_cell.angle_gamma   90.00
#
_symmetry.space_group_name_H-M   'P 1'
#
loop_
_entity.id
_entity.type
_entity.pdbx_description
1 polymer ?
#
loop_
_entity_poly.entity_id
_entity_poly.type
_entity_poly.pdbx_seq_one_letter_code
_entity_poly.pdbx_strand_id
1 'polypeptide(L)'
;MNRAGDQAGLMGGLCRLCGTSTGQAGQGWVTCGTCGAVYRDPVPLAQPGQPRAENEQRLPQRAWRRALALAADLPAKPRILDAAPAGGALLAALATLCPQAILIRGDALPWAEVVAAGPFDLILLMDSLDVVPEPLSLVRQLARVLAPQGRLVIEVSDGEADSLLRLTSASLGWALNAAGLRGIPAKAGQARLAGHLWQEAVRDAESHDSSQGGRSLVDLPHRLPSRPGVEWDRLLSSEDQRAFYWGIPFETHWTMASLVAAGVEAMRTRRFFRVADLNVAKVVEAWGDADFRHALLTADAAVVDGMGVLWGLQWLGNEVRERTTGVDLLTVVMARCAEQGWRPYLIGARAEVMERAVQCLRLRHPALQIAGWHDGYFSAGQDQEVAQQAAASGADCLIVALPYPRQDLFLEKIHRQTGIPFAFGVGGSLDVLVGDRRRAPLWVQKCGMEWFYRLMQEPARLGPRYVSTNSRFLWALCRLRLARRTG
;
A
#
# COMPACT_ATOMS: atom_id res chain seq x y z
N MET A 1 48.29 -4.93 -15.42
CA MET A 1 48.09 -3.72 -14.59
C MET A 1 46.60 -3.44 -14.52
N ASN A 2 45.97 -3.88 -13.41
CA ASN A 2 44.54 -3.81 -13.13
C ASN A 2 44.11 -2.37 -12.80
N ARG A 3 43.09 -1.84 -13.48
CA ARG A 3 42.25 -0.76 -12.95
C ARG A 3 40.92 -1.38 -12.49
N ALA A 4 40.96 -1.99 -11.31
CA ALA A 4 39.78 -2.16 -10.48
C ALA A 4 39.66 -0.86 -9.66
N GLY A 5 38.68 -0.02 -9.98
CA GLY A 5 38.51 1.28 -9.31
C GLY A 5 37.14 1.89 -9.58
N ASP A 6 36.39 2.03 -8.49
CA ASP A 6 35.16 2.82 -8.33
C ASP A 6 33.89 2.40 -9.07
N GLN A 7 33.14 1.48 -8.45
CA GLN A 7 31.69 1.30 -8.66
C GLN A 7 30.94 1.70 -7.37
N ALA A 8 30.90 2.99 -7.04
CA ALA A 8 30.04 3.49 -5.97
C ALA A 8 28.61 3.70 -6.50
N GLY A 9 27.57 3.35 -5.73
CA GLY A 9 26.18 3.72 -6.04
C GLY A 9 26.01 5.24 -6.22
N LEU A 10 25.09 5.64 -7.11
CA LEU A 10 25.04 6.95 -7.75
C LEU A 10 25.19 8.14 -6.78
N MET A 11 24.47 8.16 -5.65
CA MET A 11 24.57 9.28 -4.69
C MET A 11 25.95 9.41 -4.03
N GLY A 12 26.60 8.30 -3.65
CA GLY A 12 27.93 8.39 -3.03
C GLY A 12 29.08 8.43 -4.05
N GLY A 13 28.86 8.02 -5.30
CA GLY A 13 29.75 8.31 -6.42
C GLY A 13 29.73 9.79 -6.84
N LEU A 14 28.53 10.40 -6.89
CA LEU A 14 28.34 11.81 -7.23
C LEU A 14 28.87 12.75 -6.13
N CYS A 15 28.80 12.33 -4.86
CA CYS A 15 29.31 13.16 -3.77
C CYS A 15 30.84 13.19 -3.71
N ARG A 16 31.54 12.10 -4.07
CA ARG A 16 33.01 12.10 -4.18
C ARG A 16 33.52 13.11 -5.23
N LEU A 17 32.72 13.44 -6.24
CA LEU A 17 33.04 14.45 -7.26
C LEU A 17 32.98 15.90 -6.74
N CYS A 18 32.33 16.13 -5.59
CA CYS A 18 32.20 17.45 -4.96
C CYS A 18 33.38 17.82 -4.04
N GLY A 19 34.30 16.88 -3.78
CA GLY A 19 35.60 17.14 -3.16
C GLY A 19 35.62 17.53 -1.68
N THR A 20 34.48 17.61 -0.98
CA THR A 20 34.42 17.98 0.44
C THR A 20 33.38 17.14 1.20
N SER A 21 33.86 16.08 1.85
CA SER A 21 33.09 15.33 2.84
C SER A 21 33.38 15.88 4.24
N THR A 22 32.36 16.35 4.95
CA THR A 22 32.44 16.63 6.39
C THR A 22 31.37 15.78 7.06
N GLY A 23 31.76 14.77 7.83
CA GLY A 23 30.83 13.92 8.56
C GLY A 23 31.41 13.49 9.91
N GLN A 24 30.64 13.68 10.98
CA GLN A 24 30.92 13.09 12.29
C GLN A 24 30.57 11.60 12.28
N ALA A 25 31.48 10.79 12.84
CA ALA A 25 31.34 9.34 12.90
C ALA A 25 30.22 8.94 13.87
N GLY A 26 29.20 8.23 13.36
CA GLY A 26 28.13 7.66 14.18
C GLY A 26 27.34 6.53 13.54
N GLN A 27 27.00 6.59 12.24
CA GLN A 27 26.09 5.60 11.61
C GLN A 27 26.35 5.28 10.12
N GLY A 28 27.49 5.70 9.55
CA GLY A 28 27.85 5.38 8.15
C GLY A 28 27.13 6.22 7.09
N TRP A 29 26.47 7.32 7.47
CA TRP A 29 25.90 8.32 6.56
C TRP A 29 26.77 9.58 6.54
N VAL A 30 26.98 10.15 5.36
CA VAL A 30 27.84 11.31 5.09
C VAL A 30 27.01 12.37 4.38
N THR A 31 27.16 13.62 4.79
CA THR A 31 26.53 14.76 4.13
C THR A 31 27.58 15.52 3.31
N CYS A 32 27.27 15.84 2.05
CA CYS A 32 28.13 16.63 1.19
C CYS A 32 28.19 18.08 1.69
N GLY A 33 29.39 18.61 1.96
CA GLY A 33 29.54 20.02 2.35
C GLY A 33 29.23 21.01 1.21
N THR A 34 29.27 20.56 -0.05
CA THR A 34 29.04 21.42 -1.23
C THR A 34 27.60 21.41 -1.72
N CYS A 35 26.93 20.25 -1.74
CA CYS A 35 25.57 20.15 -2.28
C CYS A 35 24.52 19.70 -1.26
N GLY A 36 24.92 19.36 -0.02
CA GLY A 36 24.02 18.92 1.05
C GLY A 36 23.47 17.51 0.89
N ALA A 37 23.89 16.75 -0.13
CA ALA A 37 23.44 15.38 -0.36
C ALA A 37 23.87 14.44 0.79
N VAL A 38 22.94 13.66 1.32
CA VAL A 38 23.19 12.64 2.35
C VAL A 38 23.32 11.27 1.69
N TYR A 39 24.41 10.54 1.93
CA TYR A 39 24.68 9.23 1.32
C TYR A 39 25.40 8.30 2.29
N ARG A 40 25.32 6.98 2.06
CA ARG A 40 25.98 5.98 2.91
C ARG A 40 27.42 5.72 2.44
N ASP A 41 28.40 5.67 3.33
CA ASP A 41 29.82 5.38 3.01
C ASP A 41 30.36 4.23 3.90
N PRO A 42 30.92 3.14 3.32
CA PRO A 42 31.02 2.87 1.88
C PRO A 42 29.65 2.68 1.24
N VAL A 43 29.49 3.22 0.03
CA VAL A 43 28.28 2.98 -0.77
C VAL A 43 28.22 1.50 -1.09
N PRO A 44 27.11 0.80 -0.75
CA PRO A 44 26.95 -0.58 -1.18
C PRO A 44 27.05 -0.65 -2.71
N LEU A 45 27.96 -1.49 -3.21
CA LEU A 45 28.08 -1.82 -4.63
C LEU A 45 26.77 -2.47 -5.07
N ALA A 46 25.94 -1.74 -5.84
CA ALA A 46 24.84 -2.37 -6.56
C ALA A 46 25.45 -3.26 -7.65
N GLN A 47 25.23 -4.58 -7.56
CA GLN A 47 25.69 -5.48 -8.62
C GLN A 47 24.86 -5.24 -9.89
N PRO A 48 25.48 -4.95 -11.05
CA PRO A 48 24.74 -4.82 -12.30
C PRO A 48 23.98 -6.12 -12.60
N GLY A 49 22.66 -6.04 -12.69
CA GLY A 49 21.79 -7.19 -13.02
C GLY A 49 21.15 -7.89 -11.82
N GLN A 50 21.35 -7.45 -10.58
CA GLN A 50 20.46 -7.85 -9.49
C GLN A 50 19.27 -6.88 -9.40
N PRO A 51 18.03 -7.30 -9.73
CA PRO A 51 16.86 -6.51 -9.38
C PRO A 51 16.88 -6.31 -7.86
N ARG A 52 16.53 -5.10 -7.39
CA ARG A 52 16.28 -4.85 -5.96
C ARG A 52 15.05 -5.69 -5.55
N ALA A 53 15.29 -6.97 -5.25
CA ALA A 53 14.27 -7.99 -5.07
C ALA A 53 13.31 -7.70 -3.88
N GLU A 54 13.63 -6.73 -3.03
CA GLU A 54 12.82 -6.40 -1.84
C GLU A 54 11.80 -5.26 -2.07
N ASN A 55 11.93 -4.45 -3.12
CA ASN A 55 10.99 -3.34 -3.36
C ASN A 55 9.88 -3.67 -4.36
N GLU A 56 10.11 -4.55 -5.35
CA GLU A 56 9.11 -4.85 -6.38
C GLU A 56 7.99 -5.80 -5.90
N GLN A 57 8.25 -6.63 -4.88
CA GLN A 57 7.25 -7.55 -4.32
C GLN A 57 6.26 -6.85 -3.38
N ARG A 58 6.59 -5.63 -2.95
CA ARG A 58 5.68 -4.77 -2.22
C ARG A 58 5.18 -3.69 -3.19
N LEU A 59 3.87 -3.72 -3.42
CA LEU A 59 2.98 -2.55 -3.54
C LEU A 59 2.26 -2.25 -4.88
N PRO A 60 1.41 -3.16 -5.42
CA PRO A 60 0.26 -2.74 -6.24
C PRO A 60 -0.65 -1.72 -5.52
N GLN A 61 -0.71 -1.74 -4.19
CA GLN A 61 -1.36 -0.71 -3.36
C GLN A 61 -0.69 0.66 -3.41
N ARG A 62 0.65 0.73 -3.44
CA ARG A 62 1.39 2.01 -3.53
C ARG A 62 1.32 2.56 -4.93
N ALA A 63 1.48 1.70 -5.94
CA ALA A 63 1.19 2.05 -7.32
C ALA A 63 -0.22 2.66 -7.45
N TRP A 64 -1.23 2.05 -6.80
CA TRP A 64 -2.59 2.58 -6.78
C TRP A 64 -2.74 3.91 -6.02
N ARG A 65 -2.20 4.01 -4.80
CA ARG A 65 -2.23 5.24 -3.99
C ARG A 65 -1.54 6.40 -4.74
N ARG A 66 -0.40 6.13 -5.37
CA ARG A 66 0.34 7.08 -6.21
C ARG A 66 -0.45 7.46 -7.46
N ALA A 67 -1.03 6.49 -8.18
CA ALA A 67 -1.84 6.75 -9.36
C ALA A 67 -3.04 7.65 -9.02
N LEU A 68 -3.73 7.38 -7.91
CA LEU A 68 -4.84 8.21 -7.41
C LEU A 68 -4.39 9.66 -7.16
N ALA A 69 -3.28 9.85 -6.45
CA ALA A 69 -2.74 11.16 -6.14
C ALA A 69 -2.21 11.92 -7.37
N LEU A 70 -1.87 11.21 -8.45
CA LEU A 70 -1.39 11.80 -9.70
C LEU A 70 -2.55 12.12 -10.65
N ALA A 71 -3.56 11.25 -10.72
CA ALA A 71 -4.70 11.36 -11.63
C ALA A 71 -5.61 12.55 -11.34
N ALA A 72 -5.67 13.03 -10.08
CA ALA A 72 -6.57 14.10 -9.65
C ALA A 72 -6.42 15.39 -10.46
N ASP A 73 -5.20 15.77 -10.86
CA ASP A 73 -4.94 17.02 -11.58
C ASP A 73 -4.57 16.81 -13.06
N LEU A 74 -4.85 15.62 -13.62
CA LEU A 74 -4.61 15.37 -15.05
C LEU A 74 -5.79 15.86 -15.91
N PRO A 75 -5.51 16.35 -17.14
CA PRO A 75 -6.57 16.67 -18.09
C PRO A 75 -7.35 15.42 -18.49
N ALA A 76 -8.54 15.58 -19.09
CA ALA A 76 -9.44 14.46 -19.40
C ALA A 76 -8.86 13.38 -20.33
N LYS A 77 -7.87 13.73 -21.17
CA LYS A 77 -7.16 12.82 -22.08
C LYS A 77 -5.64 13.01 -21.93
N PRO A 78 -5.06 12.61 -20.79
CA PRO A 78 -3.68 12.96 -20.50
C PRO A 78 -2.72 12.11 -21.34
N ARG A 79 -1.65 12.71 -21.82
CA ARG A 79 -0.52 12.00 -22.45
C ARG A 79 0.50 11.68 -21.36
N ILE A 80 0.71 10.40 -21.08
CA ILE A 80 1.58 9.93 -19.99
C ILE A 80 2.75 9.15 -20.58
N LEU A 81 3.98 9.56 -20.27
CA LEU A 81 5.20 8.85 -20.64
C LEU A 81 5.75 8.14 -19.40
N ASP A 82 5.96 6.83 -19.49
CA ASP A 82 6.80 6.08 -18.56
C ASP A 82 8.23 6.03 -19.12
N ALA A 83 9.13 6.81 -18.54
CA ALA A 83 10.53 6.91 -18.97
C ALA A 83 11.43 5.84 -18.32
N ALA A 84 10.85 4.90 -17.56
CA ALA A 84 11.54 3.84 -16.84
C ALA A 84 10.99 2.45 -17.20
N PRO A 85 11.83 1.40 -17.27
CA PRO A 85 11.37 0.03 -17.51
C PRO A 85 10.59 -0.58 -16.32
N ALA A 86 10.64 0.02 -15.12
CA ALA A 86 10.08 -0.53 -13.87
C ALA A 86 8.71 0.05 -13.46
N GLY A 87 8.11 0.98 -14.23
CA GLY A 87 6.87 1.69 -13.84
C GLY A 87 5.56 0.91 -14.04
N GLY A 88 5.62 -0.37 -14.43
CA GLY A 88 4.48 -1.13 -14.95
C GLY A 88 3.21 -1.13 -14.08
N ALA A 89 3.33 -1.28 -12.75
CA ALA A 89 2.17 -1.31 -11.85
C ALA A 89 1.51 0.08 -11.67
N LEU A 90 2.32 1.15 -11.63
CA LEU A 90 1.83 2.54 -11.53
C LEU A 90 1.19 2.99 -12.83
N LEU A 91 1.82 2.67 -13.96
CA LEU A 91 1.30 2.96 -15.30
C LEU A 91 -0.02 2.22 -15.54
N ALA A 92 -0.10 0.94 -15.12
CA ALA A 92 -1.35 0.20 -15.13
C ALA A 92 -2.40 0.92 -14.27
N ALA A 93 -2.10 1.29 -13.02
CA ALA A 93 -3.07 2.00 -12.18
C ALA A 93 -3.59 3.32 -12.79
N LEU A 94 -2.70 4.12 -13.40
CA LEU A 94 -3.07 5.35 -14.12
C LEU A 94 -3.94 5.10 -15.36
N ALA A 95 -3.66 4.02 -16.11
CA ALA A 95 -4.48 3.62 -17.25
C ALA A 95 -5.95 3.38 -16.89
N THR A 96 -6.23 2.91 -15.67
CA THR A 96 -7.61 2.68 -15.19
C THR A 96 -8.27 3.96 -14.71
N LEU A 97 -7.51 4.81 -14.01
CA LEU A 97 -8.06 6.08 -13.50
C LEU A 97 -8.30 7.07 -14.64
N CYS A 98 -7.49 7.00 -15.70
CA CYS A 98 -7.56 7.85 -16.87
C CYS A 98 -7.71 6.98 -18.13
N PRO A 99 -8.88 6.38 -18.40
CA PRO A 99 -9.08 5.41 -19.49
C PRO A 99 -8.92 6.01 -20.90
N GLN A 100 -8.91 7.34 -21.01
CA GLN A 100 -8.64 8.05 -22.26
C GLN A 100 -7.19 8.55 -22.35
N ALA A 101 -6.32 8.13 -21.43
CA ALA A 101 -4.92 8.47 -21.45
C ALA A 101 -4.20 7.82 -22.62
N ILE A 102 -3.27 8.56 -23.21
CA ILE A 102 -2.36 8.05 -24.23
C ILE A 102 -1.06 7.70 -23.49
N LEU A 103 -0.84 6.40 -23.30
CA LEU A 103 0.30 5.88 -22.54
C LEU A 103 1.43 5.50 -23.48
N ILE A 104 2.64 5.95 -23.16
CA ILE A 104 3.84 5.65 -23.93
C ILE A 104 4.87 5.07 -22.98
N ARG A 105 5.42 3.90 -23.33
CA ARG A 105 6.57 3.35 -22.63
C ARG A 105 7.85 3.71 -23.38
N GLY A 106 8.76 4.40 -22.70
CA GLY A 106 10.00 4.91 -23.28
C GLY A 106 11.02 3.83 -23.61
N ASP A 107 10.92 2.65 -23.00
CA ASP A 107 11.73 1.47 -23.32
C ASP A 107 11.29 0.77 -24.63
N ALA A 108 10.08 1.06 -25.11
CA ALA A 108 9.47 0.43 -26.27
C ALA A 108 9.67 1.22 -27.58
N LEU A 109 10.20 2.45 -27.52
CA LEU A 109 10.32 3.34 -28.69
C LEU A 109 11.71 3.99 -28.80
N PRO A 110 12.25 4.17 -30.02
CA PRO A 110 13.39 5.05 -30.24
C PRO A 110 13.12 6.48 -29.74
N TRP A 111 14.14 7.16 -29.21
CA TRP A 111 13.99 8.52 -28.63
C TRP A 111 13.38 9.55 -29.59
N ALA A 112 13.66 9.44 -30.90
CA ALA A 112 13.07 10.32 -31.91
C ALA A 112 11.53 10.21 -31.97
N GLU A 113 10.99 9.02 -31.76
CA GLU A 113 9.55 8.76 -31.74
C GLU A 113 8.92 9.27 -30.44
N VAL A 114 9.62 9.15 -29.31
CA VAL A 114 9.20 9.74 -28.04
C VAL A 114 9.08 11.27 -28.14
N VAL A 115 10.03 11.93 -28.81
CA VAL A 115 9.97 13.38 -29.07
C VAL A 115 8.79 13.74 -29.97
N ALA A 116 8.56 12.97 -31.04
CA ALA A 116 7.43 13.19 -31.93
C ALA A 116 6.06 12.97 -31.25
N ALA A 117 6.03 12.14 -30.20
CA ALA A 117 4.84 11.85 -29.43
C ALA A 117 4.59 12.82 -28.25
N GLY A 118 5.48 13.77 -27.98
CA GLY A 118 5.23 14.85 -27.03
C GLY A 118 4.23 15.90 -27.56
N PRO A 119 3.82 16.87 -26.72
CA PRO A 119 4.18 17.03 -25.32
C PRO A 119 3.37 16.13 -24.36
N PHE A 120 3.91 15.85 -23.17
CA PHE A 120 3.33 14.97 -22.15
C PHE A 120 2.83 15.74 -20.92
N ASP A 121 1.65 15.37 -20.42
CA ASP A 121 1.04 15.93 -19.21
C ASP A 121 1.66 15.33 -17.94
N LEU A 122 2.16 14.10 -18.03
CA LEU A 122 2.84 13.40 -16.95
C LEU A 122 3.99 12.57 -17.50
N ILE A 123 5.18 12.70 -16.90
CA ILE A 123 6.33 11.85 -17.17
C ILE A 123 6.71 11.15 -15.87
N LEU A 124 6.82 9.83 -15.89
CA LEU A 124 7.20 9.00 -14.76
C LEU A 124 8.65 8.53 -14.92
N LEU A 125 9.46 8.64 -13.87
CA LEU A 125 10.83 8.12 -13.81
C LEU A 125 11.03 7.36 -12.50
N MET A 126 10.55 6.12 -12.47
CA MET A 126 10.51 5.25 -11.28
C MET A 126 11.76 4.36 -11.19
N ASP A 127 12.37 4.27 -10.01
CA ASP A 127 13.53 3.40 -9.69
C ASP A 127 14.71 3.45 -10.69
N SER A 128 14.81 4.53 -11.48
CA SER A 128 15.70 4.57 -12.65
C SER A 128 16.81 5.60 -12.55
N LEU A 129 16.65 6.66 -11.74
CA LEU A 129 17.68 7.70 -11.64
C LEU A 129 19.01 7.17 -11.09
N ASP A 130 18.95 6.21 -10.17
CA ASP A 130 20.12 5.60 -9.54
C ASP A 130 20.92 4.67 -10.47
N VAL A 131 20.34 4.29 -11.62
CA VAL A 131 20.95 3.35 -12.58
C VAL A 131 21.24 3.98 -13.95
N VAL A 132 20.83 5.23 -14.19
CA VAL A 132 21.07 5.94 -15.45
C VAL A 132 22.48 6.56 -15.46
N PRO A 133 23.33 6.29 -16.47
CA PRO A 133 24.70 6.81 -16.53
C PRO A 133 24.80 8.34 -16.64
N GLU A 134 23.82 8.99 -17.27
CA GLU A 134 23.79 10.44 -17.48
C GLU A 134 22.44 11.08 -17.08
N PRO A 135 22.13 11.17 -15.78
CA PRO A 135 20.80 11.54 -15.30
C PRO A 135 20.41 12.98 -15.68
N LEU A 136 21.37 13.92 -15.71
CA LEU A 136 21.14 15.30 -16.16
C LEU A 136 20.78 15.38 -17.65
N SER A 137 21.39 14.54 -18.48
CA SER A 137 21.09 14.48 -19.92
C SER A 137 19.67 13.98 -20.14
N LEU A 138 19.28 12.92 -19.42
CA LEU A 138 17.93 12.38 -19.42
C LEU A 138 16.90 13.41 -18.94
N VAL A 139 17.12 14.07 -17.79
CA VAL A 139 16.19 15.08 -17.28
C VAL A 139 16.02 16.26 -18.24
N ARG A 140 17.10 16.71 -18.90
CA ARG A 140 17.01 17.75 -19.96
C ARG A 140 16.21 17.31 -21.17
N GLN A 141 16.36 16.06 -21.56
CA GLN A 141 15.64 15.46 -22.68
C GLN A 141 14.14 15.35 -22.36
N LEU A 142 13.79 14.86 -21.16
CA LEU A 142 12.41 14.78 -20.68
C LEU A 142 11.76 16.17 -20.52
N ALA A 143 12.51 17.17 -20.06
CA ALA A 143 12.03 18.55 -19.93
C ALA A 143 11.54 19.15 -21.27
N ARG A 144 12.16 18.75 -22.40
CA ARG A 144 11.79 19.26 -23.74
C ARG A 144 10.46 18.72 -24.25
N VAL A 145 10.05 17.56 -23.76
CA VAL A 145 8.80 16.90 -24.16
C VAL A 145 7.70 17.05 -23.11
N LEU A 146 7.94 17.81 -22.04
CA LEU A 146 6.95 18.08 -21.00
C LEU A 146 6.02 19.21 -21.44
N ALA A 147 4.71 19.04 -21.25
CA ALA A 147 3.72 20.08 -21.53
C ALA A 147 3.94 21.32 -20.62
N PRO A 148 3.44 22.51 -20.99
CA PRO A 148 3.59 23.72 -20.17
C PRO A 148 3.04 23.59 -18.74
N GLN A 149 1.97 22.80 -18.56
CA GLN A 149 1.41 22.46 -17.25
C GLN A 149 1.76 21.03 -16.80
N GLY A 150 2.64 20.36 -17.55
CA GLY A 150 3.02 18.98 -17.32
C GLY A 150 3.90 18.82 -16.08
N ARG A 151 3.89 17.60 -15.55
CA ARG A 151 4.65 17.21 -14.35
C ARG A 151 5.62 16.07 -14.65
N LEU A 152 6.85 16.21 -14.18
CA LEU A 152 7.83 15.13 -14.11
C LEU A 152 7.84 14.57 -12.69
N VAL A 153 7.59 13.27 -12.55
CA VAL A 153 7.53 12.57 -11.27
C VAL A 153 8.67 11.57 -11.19
N ILE A 154 9.46 11.72 -10.15
CA ILE A 154 10.69 10.96 -9.91
C ILE A 154 10.54 10.20 -8.60
N GLU A 155 10.83 8.91 -8.62
CA GLU A 155 10.98 8.13 -7.38
C GLU A 155 12.41 8.29 -6.86
N VAL A 156 12.55 8.65 -5.59
CA VAL A 156 13.85 8.84 -4.94
C VAL A 156 14.04 7.77 -3.87
N SER A 157 15.17 7.08 -3.89
CA SER A 157 15.55 6.07 -2.88
C SER A 157 16.00 6.73 -1.58
N ASP A 158 15.11 7.24 -0.73
CA ASP A 158 15.49 7.90 0.53
C ASP A 158 15.32 7.06 1.80
N GLY A 159 15.07 5.76 1.69
CA GLY A 159 14.95 4.88 2.87
C GLY A 159 13.67 5.09 3.69
N GLU A 160 12.90 6.15 3.41
CA GLU A 160 11.51 6.28 3.80
C GLU A 160 10.58 5.79 2.69
N ALA A 161 9.47 5.19 3.09
CA ALA A 161 8.75 4.24 2.24
C ALA A 161 7.85 4.87 1.16
N ASP A 162 7.91 6.18 0.84
CA ASP A 162 6.95 6.80 -0.10
C ASP A 162 7.34 8.08 -0.85
N SER A 163 8.62 8.40 -1.00
CA SER A 163 9.04 9.71 -1.54
C SER A 163 8.98 9.82 -3.06
N LEU A 164 7.96 10.55 -3.56
CA LEU A 164 7.86 11.00 -4.94
C LEU A 164 8.24 12.47 -5.04
N LEU A 165 9.30 12.78 -5.80
CA LEU A 165 9.62 14.16 -6.17
C LEU A 165 8.76 14.58 -7.37
N ARG A 166 8.03 15.68 -7.23
CA ARG A 166 7.15 16.22 -8.27
C ARG A 166 7.69 17.54 -8.78
N LEU A 167 8.09 17.60 -10.05
CA LEU A 167 8.64 18.80 -10.68
C LEU A 167 7.67 19.30 -11.75
N THR A 168 7.24 20.57 -11.65
CA THR A 168 6.47 21.21 -12.72
C THR A 168 7.39 21.67 -13.85
N SER A 169 6.84 21.92 -15.04
CA SER A 169 7.60 22.51 -16.15
C SER A 169 8.27 23.84 -15.77
N ALA A 170 7.63 24.67 -14.95
CA ALA A 170 8.19 25.92 -14.45
C ALA A 170 9.32 25.70 -13.43
N SER A 171 9.14 24.80 -12.46
CA SER A 171 10.17 24.43 -11.47
C SER A 171 11.40 23.83 -12.14
N LEU A 172 11.16 22.97 -13.14
CA LEU A 172 12.21 22.32 -13.91
C LEU A 172 12.95 23.31 -14.80
N GLY A 173 12.23 24.23 -15.45
CA GLY A 173 12.80 25.32 -16.23
C GLY A 173 13.62 26.29 -15.37
N TRP A 174 13.16 26.61 -14.17
CA TRP A 174 13.92 27.37 -13.19
C TRP A 174 15.16 26.60 -12.74
N ALA A 175 15.05 25.34 -12.31
CA ALA A 175 16.18 24.54 -11.86
C ALA A 175 17.27 24.37 -12.95
N LEU A 176 16.87 24.18 -14.21
CA LEU A 176 17.81 24.05 -15.33
C LEU A 176 18.49 25.38 -15.73
N ASN A 177 17.84 26.53 -15.48
CA ASN A 177 18.38 27.85 -15.83
C ASN A 177 19.05 28.58 -14.64
N ALA A 178 18.43 28.61 -13.46
CA ALA A 178 18.86 29.31 -12.25
C ALA A 178 20.04 28.62 -11.53
N ALA A 179 20.15 27.29 -11.59
CA ALA A 179 21.30 26.57 -11.03
C ALA A 179 22.59 26.70 -11.86
N GLY A 180 22.61 27.57 -12.88
CA GLY A 180 23.79 27.82 -13.71
C GLY A 180 24.26 26.63 -14.54
N LEU A 181 23.40 25.63 -14.78
CA LEU A 181 23.77 24.36 -15.43
C LEU A 181 24.02 24.49 -16.95
N ARG A 182 23.77 25.66 -17.56
CA ARG A 182 24.13 25.93 -18.97
C ARG A 182 25.66 25.89 -19.12
N GLY A 183 26.17 24.98 -19.94
CA GLY A 183 27.60 24.91 -20.27
C GLY A 183 28.50 24.21 -19.24
N ILE A 184 27.96 23.65 -18.16
CA ILE A 184 28.75 22.85 -17.20
C ILE A 184 29.00 21.44 -17.77
N PRO A 185 30.25 20.91 -17.71
CA PRO A 185 30.56 19.54 -18.10
C PRO A 185 29.65 18.53 -17.39
N ALA A 186 29.17 17.50 -18.11
CA ALA A 186 28.12 16.58 -17.66
C ALA A 186 28.33 16.06 -16.22
N LYS A 187 29.56 15.67 -15.87
CA LYS A 187 29.90 15.14 -14.53
C LYS A 187 29.75 16.15 -13.39
N ALA A 188 30.12 17.42 -13.59
CA ALA A 188 30.02 18.46 -12.56
C ALA A 188 28.59 19.01 -12.41
N GLY A 189 27.83 19.02 -13.51
CA GLY A 189 26.42 19.42 -13.51
C GLY A 189 25.50 18.39 -12.85
N GLN A 190 25.83 17.09 -12.97
CA GLN A 190 25.07 16.00 -12.36
C GLN A 190 25.02 16.10 -10.82
N ALA A 191 26.14 16.42 -10.17
CA ALA A 191 26.20 16.49 -8.71
C ALA A 191 25.46 17.72 -8.12
N ARG A 192 25.48 18.86 -8.82
CA ARG A 192 24.72 20.06 -8.43
C ARG A 192 23.21 19.91 -8.65
N LEU A 193 22.78 19.31 -9.77
CA LEU A 193 21.35 19.06 -10.00
C LEU A 193 20.78 18.07 -8.98
N ALA A 194 21.48 16.97 -8.69
CA ALA A 194 21.05 16.00 -7.68
C ALA A 194 20.90 16.65 -6.30
N GLY A 195 21.85 17.49 -5.89
CA GLY A 195 21.75 18.26 -4.64
C GLY A 195 20.60 19.27 -4.63
N HIS A 196 20.34 19.97 -5.73
CA HIS A 196 19.21 20.92 -5.82
C HIS A 196 17.84 20.23 -5.84
N LEU A 197 17.70 19.16 -6.62
CA LEU A 197 16.49 18.33 -6.66
C LEU A 197 16.20 17.71 -5.28
N TRP A 198 17.26 17.30 -4.57
CA TRP A 198 17.16 16.85 -3.19
C TRP A 198 16.80 17.97 -2.22
N GLN A 199 17.39 19.16 -2.33
CA GLN A 199 17.03 20.31 -1.48
C GLN A 199 15.61 20.83 -1.74
N GLU A 200 15.06 20.68 -2.95
CA GLU A 200 13.63 20.91 -3.19
C GLU A 200 12.78 19.78 -2.60
N ALA A 201 13.18 18.51 -2.76
CA ALA A 201 12.49 17.38 -2.13
C ALA A 201 12.41 17.52 -0.60
N VAL A 202 13.52 17.93 0.03
CA VAL A 202 13.62 18.19 1.47
C VAL A 202 12.82 19.42 1.86
N ARG A 203 12.80 20.50 1.06
CA ARG A 203 11.96 21.68 1.35
C ARG A 203 10.46 21.40 1.20
N ASP A 204 10.05 20.57 0.26
CA ASP A 204 8.65 20.11 0.14
C ASP A 204 8.26 19.21 1.33
N ALA A 205 9.19 18.36 1.80
CA ALA A 205 9.01 17.53 2.99
C ALA A 205 8.96 18.36 4.29
N GLU A 206 9.83 19.37 4.44
CA GLU A 206 9.92 20.24 5.63
C GLU A 206 8.80 21.30 5.69
N SER A 207 8.31 21.77 4.53
CA SER A 207 7.15 22.69 4.46
C SER A 207 5.82 21.98 4.76
N HIS A 208 5.76 20.65 4.64
CA HIS A 208 4.64 19.84 5.11
C HIS A 208 4.62 19.64 6.64
N ASP A 209 5.72 19.93 7.34
CA ASP A 209 5.83 19.66 8.79
C ASP A 209 5.69 20.92 9.68
N SER A 210 5.77 22.13 9.11
CA SER A 210 5.98 23.33 9.95
C SER A 210 5.08 24.54 9.70
N SER A 211 4.17 24.55 8.71
CA SER A 211 3.21 25.66 8.63
C SER A 211 1.92 25.30 7.90
N GLN A 212 0.80 25.59 8.55
CA GLN A 212 -0.60 25.48 8.12
C GLN A 212 -1.29 24.16 8.47
N GLY A 213 -2.06 24.21 9.56
CA GLY A 213 -3.09 23.22 9.84
C GLY A 213 -4.09 23.11 8.69
N GLY A 214 -4.61 21.90 8.50
CA GLY A 214 -5.86 21.66 7.80
C GLY A 214 -5.89 22.13 6.34
N ARG A 215 -5.09 21.53 5.47
CA ARG A 215 -5.55 21.26 4.10
C ARG A 215 -5.47 19.77 3.84
N SER A 216 -6.66 19.16 3.92
CA SER A 216 -6.92 17.78 3.54
C SER A 216 -6.25 17.48 2.21
N LEU A 217 -5.69 16.27 2.09
CA LEU A 217 -5.64 15.54 0.82
C LEU A 217 -6.87 15.95 0.01
N VAL A 218 -6.65 16.66 -1.09
CA VAL A 218 -7.71 17.10 -2.01
C VAL A 218 -8.59 15.89 -2.29
N ASP A 219 -9.89 16.05 -2.04
CA ASP A 219 -10.90 14.99 -2.15
C ASP A 219 -10.64 14.13 -3.38
N LEU A 220 -10.11 12.93 -3.11
CA LEU A 220 -9.99 11.84 -4.07
C LEU A 220 -11.36 11.68 -4.72
N PRO A 221 -11.45 11.39 -6.04
CA PRO A 221 -12.75 11.17 -6.66
C PRO A 221 -13.51 10.11 -5.87
N HIS A 222 -14.66 10.49 -5.32
CA HIS A 222 -15.47 9.69 -4.38
C HIS A 222 -15.97 8.35 -4.94
N ARG A 223 -15.63 7.98 -6.19
CA ARG A 223 -16.07 6.72 -6.82
C ARG A 223 -15.03 6.15 -7.76
N LEU A 224 -14.53 4.96 -7.40
CA LEU A 224 -13.81 4.05 -8.30
C LEU A 224 -14.72 3.60 -9.47
N PRO A 225 -14.17 3.35 -10.67
CA PRO A 225 -14.95 2.76 -11.77
C PRO A 225 -15.57 1.42 -11.34
N SER A 226 -16.78 1.16 -11.82
CA SER A 226 -17.66 0.10 -11.31
C SER A 226 -17.21 -1.32 -11.64
N ARG A 227 -16.34 -1.54 -12.64
CA ARG A 227 -15.88 -2.87 -13.06
C ARG A 227 -14.48 -2.85 -13.71
N PRO A 228 -13.41 -3.23 -13.01
CA PRO A 228 -12.15 -3.59 -13.67
C PRO A 228 -12.32 -4.90 -14.47
N GLY A 229 -11.68 -4.99 -15.64
CA GLY A 229 -11.82 -6.10 -16.59
C GLY A 229 -10.84 -7.26 -16.36
N VAL A 230 -10.97 -8.36 -17.13
CA VAL A 230 -10.14 -9.57 -16.99
C VAL A 230 -8.65 -9.32 -17.26
N GLU A 231 -8.31 -8.40 -18.15
CA GLU A 231 -6.91 -8.00 -18.41
C GLU A 231 -6.27 -7.29 -17.20
N TRP A 232 -7.07 -6.56 -16.40
CA TRP A 232 -6.63 -5.91 -15.16
C TRP A 232 -6.23 -6.92 -14.10
N ASP A 233 -7.10 -7.91 -13.90
CA ASP A 233 -6.88 -9.01 -12.98
C ASP A 233 -5.61 -9.79 -13.36
N ARG A 234 -5.34 -9.99 -14.66
CA ARG A 234 -4.09 -10.62 -15.15
C ARG A 234 -2.86 -9.76 -14.87
N LEU A 235 -2.88 -8.47 -15.21
CA LEU A 235 -1.72 -7.56 -15.06
C LEU A 235 -1.29 -7.36 -13.61
N LEU A 236 -2.25 -7.34 -12.67
CA LEU A 236 -1.98 -7.09 -11.25
C LEU A 236 -1.74 -8.37 -10.45
N SER A 237 -2.05 -9.53 -11.03
CA SER A 237 -1.74 -10.82 -10.40
C SER A 237 -0.26 -11.14 -10.59
N SER A 238 0.48 -11.28 -9.49
CA SER A 238 1.80 -11.90 -9.49
C SER A 238 1.65 -13.42 -9.40
N GLU A 239 2.53 -14.19 -10.04
CA GLU A 239 2.45 -15.67 -10.02
C GLU A 239 2.47 -16.27 -8.61
N ASP A 240 3.16 -15.64 -7.64
CA ASP A 240 3.48 -16.31 -6.36
C ASP A 240 2.85 -15.71 -5.09
N GLN A 241 2.34 -14.47 -5.10
CA GLN A 241 2.04 -13.77 -3.83
C GLN A 241 0.70 -13.03 -3.76
N ARG A 242 0.15 -12.63 -4.90
CA ARG A 242 -1.01 -11.75 -4.98
C ARG A 242 -1.81 -12.05 -6.23
N ALA A 243 -3.04 -12.49 -6.05
CA ALA A 243 -4.01 -12.67 -7.12
C ALA A 243 -5.00 -11.51 -7.09
N PHE A 244 -5.33 -10.94 -8.24
CA PHE A 244 -6.41 -9.97 -8.37
C PHE A 244 -7.58 -10.60 -9.11
N TYR A 245 -8.77 -10.50 -8.52
CA TYR A 245 -10.00 -10.92 -9.17
C TYR A 245 -11.11 -9.93 -8.92
N TRP A 246 -11.80 -9.53 -9.99
CA TRP A 246 -12.91 -8.58 -9.95
C TRP A 246 -12.53 -7.25 -9.28
N GLY A 247 -11.28 -6.83 -9.39
CA GLY A 247 -10.79 -5.62 -8.74
C GLY A 247 -10.57 -5.74 -7.24
N ILE A 248 -10.45 -6.96 -6.72
CA ILE A 248 -10.22 -7.24 -5.30
C ILE A 248 -8.87 -7.97 -5.17
N PRO A 249 -7.97 -7.51 -4.29
CA PRO A 249 -6.69 -8.16 -4.06
C PRO A 249 -6.88 -9.36 -3.13
N PHE A 250 -6.30 -10.50 -3.49
CA PHE A 250 -6.20 -11.68 -2.65
C PHE A 250 -4.72 -11.98 -2.45
N GLU A 251 -4.21 -11.71 -1.26
CA GLU A 251 -2.81 -11.98 -0.94
C GLU A 251 -2.69 -13.40 -0.41
N THR A 252 -2.03 -14.23 -1.21
CA THR A 252 -1.99 -15.70 -1.02
C THR A 252 -0.77 -16.16 -0.23
N HIS A 253 0.23 -15.28 -0.05
CA HIS A 253 1.48 -15.58 0.63
C HIS A 253 1.41 -15.48 2.16
N TRP A 254 0.41 -14.77 2.70
CA TRP A 254 0.29 -14.59 4.14
C TRP A 254 0.04 -15.91 4.86
N THR A 255 0.79 -16.08 5.95
CA THR A 255 0.54 -17.06 7.01
C THR A 255 0.13 -16.32 8.26
N MET A 256 -0.52 -17.00 9.21
CA MET A 256 -0.83 -16.40 10.51
C MET A 256 0.45 -15.88 11.17
N ALA A 257 1.54 -16.65 11.09
CA ALA A 257 2.83 -16.27 11.65
C ALA A 257 3.44 -15.01 11.00
N SER A 258 3.45 -14.93 9.66
CA SER A 258 4.01 -13.77 8.95
C SER A 258 3.16 -12.52 9.09
N LEU A 259 1.83 -12.68 9.12
CA LEU A 259 0.88 -11.58 9.32
C LEU A 259 1.01 -10.98 10.72
N VAL A 260 1.10 -11.82 11.74
CA VAL A 260 1.32 -11.36 13.13
C VAL A 260 2.70 -10.73 13.27
N ALA A 261 3.74 -11.28 12.64
CA ALA A 261 5.07 -10.65 12.62
C ALA A 261 5.04 -9.26 11.99
N ALA A 262 4.32 -9.08 10.88
CA ALA A 262 4.13 -7.77 10.26
C ALA A 262 3.37 -6.79 11.18
N GLY A 263 2.34 -7.26 11.89
CA GLY A 263 1.62 -6.46 12.89
C GLY A 263 2.50 -6.07 14.08
N VAL A 264 3.34 -6.97 14.59
CA VAL A 264 4.31 -6.68 15.66
C VAL A 264 5.34 -5.66 15.21
N GLU A 265 5.86 -5.81 13.99
CA GLU A 265 6.81 -4.86 13.42
C GLU A 265 6.18 -3.47 13.22
N ALA A 266 4.92 -3.42 12.81
CA ALA A 266 4.13 -2.19 12.73
C ALA A 266 4.01 -1.51 14.10
N MET A 267 3.68 -2.25 15.15
CA MET A 267 3.65 -1.74 16.53
C MET A 267 5.01 -1.18 16.97
N ARG A 268 6.08 -1.94 16.74
CA ARG A 268 7.46 -1.57 17.12
C ARG A 268 7.97 -0.32 16.40
N THR A 269 7.70 -0.22 15.10
CA THR A 269 8.17 0.89 14.26
C THR A 269 7.19 2.05 14.17
N ARG A 270 6.02 1.92 14.81
CA ARG A 270 4.90 2.86 14.73
C ARG A 270 4.40 3.09 13.29
N ARG A 271 4.70 2.15 12.37
CA ARG A 271 4.23 2.21 10.98
C ARG A 271 2.81 1.66 10.88
N PHE A 272 1.96 2.31 10.10
CA PHE A 272 0.60 1.83 9.86
C PHE A 272 0.57 0.50 9.11
N PHE A 273 -0.23 -0.43 9.60
CA PHE A 273 -0.50 -1.72 8.97
C PHE A 273 -1.95 -2.15 9.27
N ARG A 274 -2.78 -2.17 8.23
CA ARG A 274 -4.18 -2.59 8.31
C ARG A 274 -4.42 -3.91 7.61
N VAL A 275 -5.12 -4.83 8.28
CA VAL A 275 -5.53 -6.11 7.71
C VAL A 275 -7.02 -6.09 7.37
N ALA A 276 -7.37 -6.51 6.15
CA ALA A 276 -8.71 -6.81 5.71
C ALA A 276 -8.88 -8.32 5.51
N ASP A 277 -9.86 -8.91 6.19
CA ASP A 277 -10.25 -10.31 6.03
C ASP A 277 -11.24 -10.46 4.87
N LEU A 278 -10.98 -11.37 3.93
CA LEU A 278 -11.80 -11.57 2.73
C LEU A 278 -12.58 -12.88 2.78
N ASN A 279 -13.90 -12.74 2.65
CA ASN A 279 -14.84 -13.85 2.45
C ASN A 279 -15.80 -13.53 1.31
N VAL A 280 -16.58 -14.54 0.88
CA VAL A 280 -17.47 -14.44 -0.28
C VAL A 280 -18.46 -13.27 -0.17
N ALA A 281 -18.99 -13.00 1.02
CA ALA A 281 -19.95 -11.92 1.20
C ALA A 281 -19.30 -10.55 0.97
N LYS A 282 -18.10 -10.32 1.52
CA LYS A 282 -17.35 -9.09 1.29
C LYS A 282 -16.95 -8.91 -0.18
N VAL A 283 -16.53 -9.98 -0.86
CA VAL A 283 -16.18 -9.93 -2.28
C VAL A 283 -17.38 -9.47 -3.12
N VAL A 284 -18.56 -10.07 -2.89
CA VAL A 284 -19.77 -9.74 -3.65
C VAL A 284 -20.27 -8.33 -3.34
N GLU A 285 -20.19 -7.89 -2.08
CA GLU A 285 -20.59 -6.54 -1.67
C GLU A 285 -19.72 -5.48 -2.35
N ALA A 286 -18.40 -5.69 -2.42
CA ALA A 286 -17.45 -4.79 -3.06
C ALA A 286 -17.66 -4.63 -4.58
N TRP A 287 -18.45 -5.48 -5.23
CA TRP A 287 -18.84 -5.28 -6.63
C TRP A 287 -19.87 -4.15 -6.81
N GLY A 288 -20.73 -3.94 -5.80
CA GLY A 288 -21.78 -2.91 -5.81
C GLY A 288 -21.39 -1.63 -5.08
N ASP A 289 -20.41 -1.71 -4.17
CA ASP A 289 -20.00 -0.62 -3.30
C ASP A 289 -18.55 -0.19 -3.59
N ALA A 290 -18.39 1.02 -4.14
CA ALA A 290 -17.08 1.57 -4.51
C ALA A 290 -16.24 1.96 -3.30
N ASP A 291 -16.86 2.47 -2.23
CA ASP A 291 -16.17 2.89 -1.02
C ASP A 291 -15.68 1.67 -0.25
N PHE A 292 -16.53 0.63 -0.17
CA PHE A 292 -16.13 -0.63 0.44
C PHE A 292 -15.02 -1.32 -0.36
N ARG A 293 -15.09 -1.31 -1.70
CA ARG A 293 -14.00 -1.80 -2.54
C ARG A 293 -12.70 -1.02 -2.32
N HIS A 294 -12.79 0.31 -2.18
CA HIS A 294 -11.64 1.15 -1.86
C HIS A 294 -11.03 0.77 -0.50
N ALA A 295 -11.86 0.54 0.52
CA ALA A 295 -11.42 0.12 1.84
C ALA A 295 -10.64 -1.20 1.81
N LEU A 296 -11.10 -2.19 1.04
CA LEU A 296 -10.40 -3.47 0.86
C LEU A 296 -9.09 -3.31 0.07
N LEU A 297 -9.12 -2.53 -1.01
CA LEU A 297 -7.97 -2.30 -1.87
C LEU A 297 -6.80 -1.63 -1.14
N THR A 298 -7.11 -0.69 -0.26
CA THR A 298 -6.12 0.13 0.45
C THR A 298 -5.63 -0.49 1.75
N ALA A 299 -6.14 -1.66 2.15
CA ALA A 299 -5.61 -2.40 3.31
C ALA A 299 -4.17 -2.84 3.01
N ASP A 300 -3.29 -2.84 4.00
CA ASP A 300 -1.89 -3.22 3.81
C ASP A 300 -1.70 -4.75 3.76
N ALA A 301 -2.69 -5.50 4.25
CA ALA A 301 -2.84 -6.93 3.98
C ALA A 301 -4.29 -7.32 3.69
N ALA A 302 -4.53 -8.06 2.60
CA ALA A 302 -5.85 -8.54 2.19
C ALA A 302 -5.89 -10.07 2.21
N VAL A 303 -6.26 -10.64 3.37
CA VAL A 303 -6.06 -12.05 3.70
C VAL A 303 -7.27 -12.92 3.39
N VAL A 304 -7.02 -14.19 3.06
CA VAL A 304 -8.07 -15.17 2.77
C VAL A 304 -8.66 -15.72 4.08
N ASP A 305 -9.90 -15.34 4.41
CA ASP A 305 -10.63 -15.79 5.62
C ASP A 305 -11.63 -16.91 5.31
N GLY A 306 -12.45 -16.72 4.28
CA GLY A 306 -13.57 -17.61 3.97
C GLY A 306 -13.19 -18.81 3.10
N MET A 307 -13.73 -19.99 3.44
CA MET A 307 -13.53 -21.23 2.65
C MET A 307 -13.97 -21.11 1.19
N GLY A 308 -15.05 -20.38 0.90
CA GLY A 308 -15.49 -20.16 -0.48
C GLY A 308 -14.49 -19.36 -1.32
N VAL A 309 -13.78 -18.41 -0.71
CA VAL A 309 -12.71 -17.66 -1.38
C VAL A 309 -11.50 -18.57 -1.58
N LEU A 310 -11.09 -19.31 -0.55
CA LEU A 310 -9.99 -20.28 -0.64
C LEU A 310 -10.21 -21.28 -1.78
N TRP A 311 -11.36 -21.94 -1.80
CA TRP A 311 -11.71 -22.89 -2.86
C TRP A 311 -11.78 -22.23 -4.24
N GLY A 312 -12.31 -20.99 -4.31
CA GLY A 312 -12.37 -20.26 -5.58
C GLY A 312 -10.98 -19.93 -6.13
N LEU A 313 -10.07 -19.46 -5.28
CA LEU A 313 -8.68 -19.18 -5.66
C LEU A 313 -7.94 -20.45 -6.09
N GLN A 314 -8.07 -21.54 -5.34
CA GLN A 314 -7.51 -22.85 -5.70
C GLN A 314 -8.07 -23.36 -7.03
N TRP A 315 -9.39 -23.19 -7.25
CA TRP A 315 -10.00 -23.59 -8.52
C TRP A 315 -9.43 -22.79 -9.68
N LEU A 316 -9.13 -21.51 -9.49
CA LEU A 316 -8.48 -20.64 -10.48
C LEU A 316 -6.98 -20.92 -10.67
N GLY A 317 -6.40 -21.84 -9.89
CA GLY A 317 -5.01 -22.29 -9.99
C GLY A 317 -4.03 -21.57 -9.06
N ASN A 318 -4.52 -20.80 -8.08
CA ASN A 318 -3.65 -20.10 -7.12
C ASN A 318 -3.31 -20.99 -5.94
N GLU A 319 -2.06 -20.95 -5.50
CA GLU A 319 -1.63 -21.55 -4.25
C GLU A 319 -1.84 -20.56 -3.10
N VAL A 320 -2.75 -20.90 -2.18
CA VAL A 320 -2.99 -20.12 -0.96
C VAL A 320 -2.25 -20.77 0.19
N ARG A 321 -1.30 -20.05 0.78
CA ARG A 321 -0.39 -20.59 1.80
C ARG A 321 -1.10 -20.94 3.10
N GLU A 322 -1.99 -20.08 3.56
CA GLU A 322 -2.80 -20.33 4.76
C GLU A 322 -4.11 -19.55 4.74
N ARG A 323 -5.18 -20.15 5.29
CA ARG A 323 -6.43 -19.44 5.60
C ARG A 323 -6.30 -18.75 6.95
N THR A 324 -6.45 -17.42 6.97
CA THR A 324 -6.33 -16.61 8.18
C THR A 324 -7.70 -16.10 8.61
N THR A 325 -8.22 -16.59 9.73
CA THR A 325 -9.52 -16.13 10.25
C THR A 325 -9.39 -15.00 11.26
N GLY A 326 -10.40 -14.14 11.34
CA GLY A 326 -10.44 -13.07 12.35
C GLY A 326 -10.38 -13.58 13.79
N VAL A 327 -10.99 -14.73 14.09
CA VAL A 327 -10.97 -15.35 15.43
C VAL A 327 -9.57 -15.82 15.81
N ASP A 328 -8.86 -16.44 14.85
CA ASP A 328 -7.50 -16.93 15.08
C ASP A 328 -6.53 -15.75 15.21
N LEU A 329 -6.65 -14.74 14.34
CA LEU A 329 -5.82 -13.53 14.40
C LEU A 329 -6.00 -12.80 15.73
N LEU A 330 -7.26 -12.62 16.18
CA LEU A 330 -7.56 -12.06 17.50
C LEU A 330 -6.86 -12.83 18.61
N THR A 331 -6.97 -14.16 18.60
CA THR A 331 -6.42 -15.03 19.64
C THR A 331 -4.89 -14.92 19.69
N VAL A 332 -4.22 -14.99 18.54
CA VAL A 332 -2.75 -14.93 18.47
C VAL A 332 -2.24 -13.54 18.84
N VAL A 333 -2.87 -12.47 18.35
CA VAL A 333 -2.47 -11.09 18.66
C VAL A 333 -2.63 -10.79 20.15
N MET A 334 -3.73 -11.20 20.78
CA MET A 334 -3.94 -11.02 22.23
C MET A 334 -2.86 -11.68 23.08
N ALA A 335 -2.46 -12.91 22.70
CA ALA A 335 -1.37 -13.60 23.36
C ALA A 335 -0.04 -12.83 23.20
N ARG A 336 0.26 -12.35 21.98
CA ARG A 336 1.48 -11.54 21.73
C ARG A 336 1.48 -10.22 22.49
N CYS A 337 0.33 -9.55 22.58
CA CYS A 337 0.19 -8.34 23.38
C CYS A 337 0.49 -8.61 24.86
N ALA A 338 -0.01 -9.71 25.41
CA ALA A 338 0.28 -10.10 26.79
C ALA A 338 1.76 -10.45 27.02
N GLU A 339 2.40 -11.12 26.05
CA GLU A 339 3.81 -11.51 26.13
C GLU A 339 4.77 -10.32 26.05
N GLN A 340 4.45 -9.32 25.21
CA GLN A 340 5.36 -8.21 24.89
C GLN A 340 4.96 -6.87 25.49
N GLY A 341 3.83 -6.81 26.21
CA GLY A 341 3.35 -5.58 26.85
C GLY A 341 2.66 -4.59 25.91
N TRP A 342 2.29 -5.00 24.69
CA TRP A 342 1.50 -4.16 23.78
C TRP A 342 0.05 -4.03 24.25
N ARG A 343 -0.56 -2.87 24.01
CA ARG A 343 -1.85 -2.51 24.58
C ARG A 343 -2.95 -2.43 23.51
N PRO A 344 -3.82 -3.44 23.38
CA PRO A 344 -4.93 -3.39 22.42
C PRO A 344 -6.04 -2.42 22.85
N TYR A 345 -6.72 -1.84 21.86
CA TYR A 345 -8.01 -1.16 22.00
C TYR A 345 -9.09 -1.90 21.20
N LEU A 346 -10.24 -2.15 21.82
CA LEU A 346 -11.32 -2.96 21.25
C LEU A 346 -12.52 -2.05 20.90
N ILE A 347 -13.07 -2.15 19.69
CA ILE A 347 -14.31 -1.47 19.30
C ILE A 347 -15.29 -2.49 18.75
N GLY A 348 -16.54 -2.51 19.20
CA GLY A 348 -17.59 -3.30 18.56
C GLY A 348 -18.44 -4.11 19.53
N ALA A 349 -19.15 -5.11 18.99
CA ALA A 349 -20.12 -5.92 19.74
C ALA A 349 -21.17 -5.10 20.51
N ARG A 350 -21.99 -5.78 21.33
CA ARG A 350 -22.87 -5.13 22.31
C ARG A 350 -22.08 -4.81 23.57
N ALA A 351 -22.51 -3.81 24.36
CA ALA A 351 -21.85 -3.42 25.60
C ALA A 351 -21.61 -4.63 26.53
N GLU A 352 -22.62 -5.48 26.73
CA GLU A 352 -22.51 -6.65 27.61
C GLU A 352 -21.54 -7.70 27.06
N VAL A 353 -21.45 -7.83 25.73
CA VAL A 353 -20.50 -8.73 25.07
C VAL A 353 -19.09 -8.17 25.16
N MET A 354 -18.91 -6.86 25.02
CA MET A 354 -17.60 -6.22 25.12
C MET A 354 -17.03 -6.34 26.55
N GLU A 355 -17.84 -6.06 27.57
CA GLU A 355 -17.42 -6.21 28.97
C GLU A 355 -16.99 -7.64 29.30
N ARG A 356 -17.79 -8.64 28.88
CA ARG A 356 -17.45 -10.05 29.03
C ARG A 356 -16.21 -10.43 28.24
N ALA A 357 -16.01 -9.88 27.04
CA ALA A 357 -14.82 -10.13 26.23
C ALA A 357 -13.56 -9.64 26.95
N VAL A 358 -13.58 -8.43 27.50
CA VAL A 358 -12.49 -7.87 28.31
C VAL A 358 -12.18 -8.74 29.53
N GLN A 359 -13.21 -9.22 30.24
CA GLN A 359 -13.03 -10.14 31.37
C GLN A 359 -12.40 -11.47 30.93
N CYS A 360 -12.91 -12.08 29.86
CA CYS A 360 -12.35 -13.31 29.30
C CYS A 360 -10.88 -13.14 28.88
N LEU A 361 -10.52 -12.02 28.27
CA LEU A 361 -9.14 -11.73 27.86
C LEU A 361 -8.21 -11.59 29.06
N ARG A 362 -8.63 -10.86 30.10
CA ARG A 362 -7.85 -10.72 31.34
C ARG A 362 -7.66 -12.05 32.08
N LEU A 363 -8.69 -12.91 32.09
CA LEU A 363 -8.59 -14.24 32.68
C LEU A 363 -7.66 -15.17 31.89
N ARG A 364 -7.72 -15.12 30.55
CA ARG A 364 -6.86 -15.93 29.67
C ARG A 364 -5.42 -15.44 29.64
N HIS A 365 -5.22 -14.14 29.77
CA HIS A 365 -3.92 -13.49 29.69
C HIS A 365 -3.75 -12.49 30.85
N PRO A 366 -3.34 -12.94 32.05
CA PRO A 366 -3.24 -12.08 33.23
C PRO A 366 -2.28 -10.90 33.08
N ALA A 367 -1.28 -11.00 32.20
CA ALA A 367 -0.32 -9.95 31.89
C ALA A 367 -0.83 -8.93 30.84
N LEU A 368 -1.99 -9.18 30.21
CA LEU A 368 -2.52 -8.34 29.14
C LEU A 368 -3.00 -6.99 29.68
N GLN A 369 -2.41 -5.91 29.16
CA GLN A 369 -2.84 -4.55 29.42
C GLN A 369 -3.74 -4.08 28.28
N ILE A 370 -5.03 -3.86 28.54
CA ILE A 370 -5.96 -3.35 27.53
C ILE A 370 -5.99 -1.82 27.65
N ALA A 371 -5.69 -1.10 26.57
CA ALA A 371 -5.64 0.37 26.54
C ALA A 371 -7.03 1.00 26.72
N GLY A 372 -8.07 0.33 26.23
CA GLY A 372 -9.46 0.74 26.37
C GLY A 372 -10.38 -0.09 25.49
N TRP A 373 -11.68 0.19 25.57
CA TRP A 373 -12.68 -0.40 24.68
C TRP A 373 -13.89 0.51 24.51
N HIS A 374 -14.62 0.30 23.42
CA HIS A 374 -15.90 0.94 23.13
C HIS A 374 -16.85 -0.10 22.52
N ASP A 375 -18.14 -0.06 22.85
CA ASP A 375 -19.11 -0.95 22.21
C ASP A 375 -19.39 -0.55 20.74
N GLY A 376 -20.12 -1.37 20.00
CA GLY A 376 -20.37 -1.15 18.57
C GLY A 376 -21.58 -0.30 18.23
N TYR A 377 -22.34 0.18 19.22
CA TYR A 377 -23.64 0.85 19.03
C TYR A 377 -23.48 2.37 19.01
N PHE A 378 -22.72 2.85 18.02
CA PHE A 378 -22.56 4.27 17.72
C PHE A 378 -22.97 4.58 16.28
N SER A 379 -23.46 5.79 16.04
CA SER A 379 -23.82 6.27 14.69
C SER A 379 -22.57 6.61 13.87
N ALA A 380 -22.70 6.67 12.54
CA ALA A 380 -21.57 7.08 11.68
C ALA A 380 -21.11 8.53 11.95
N GLY A 381 -22.00 9.37 12.51
CA GLY A 381 -21.66 10.72 12.96
C GLY A 381 -20.75 10.76 14.19
N GLN A 382 -20.65 9.64 14.92
CA GLN A 382 -19.81 9.49 16.11
C GLN A 382 -18.48 8.79 15.80
N ASP A 383 -18.23 8.38 14.55
CA ASP A 383 -17.00 7.67 14.19
C ASP A 383 -15.74 8.43 14.63
N GLN A 384 -15.74 9.76 14.48
CA GLN A 384 -14.60 10.61 14.82
C GLN A 384 -14.40 10.74 16.33
N GLU A 385 -15.48 10.78 17.10
CA GLU A 385 -15.43 10.79 18.57
C GLU A 385 -14.82 9.48 19.09
N VAL A 386 -15.31 8.34 18.59
CA VAL A 386 -14.77 7.02 18.96
C VAL A 386 -13.30 6.88 18.53
N ALA A 387 -12.94 7.40 17.35
CA ALA A 387 -11.56 7.43 16.88
C ALA A 387 -10.64 8.22 17.82
N GLN A 388 -11.09 9.40 18.27
CA GLN A 388 -10.33 10.24 19.21
C GLN A 388 -10.14 9.56 20.56
N GLN A 389 -11.16 8.87 21.07
CA GLN A 389 -11.04 8.10 22.31
C GLN A 389 -10.00 6.98 22.19
N ALA A 390 -9.99 6.27 21.04
CA ALA A 390 -8.98 5.25 20.77
C ALA A 390 -7.57 5.86 20.60
N ALA A 391 -7.45 7.03 19.96
CA ALA A 391 -6.19 7.74 19.80
C ALA A 391 -5.58 8.16 21.15
N ALA A 392 -6.42 8.66 22.06
CA ALA A 392 -6.00 9.15 23.37
C ALA A 392 -5.60 8.01 24.35
N SER A 393 -5.92 6.76 24.05
CA SER A 393 -5.66 5.64 24.96
C SER A 393 -4.20 5.16 24.95
N GLY A 394 -3.38 5.62 24.00
CA GLY A 394 -2.03 5.10 23.78
C GLY A 394 -1.99 3.65 23.28
N ALA A 395 -3.01 3.22 22.55
CA ALA A 395 -3.08 1.84 22.06
C ALA A 395 -2.03 1.53 20.98
N ASP A 396 -1.56 0.28 21.00
CA ASP A 396 -0.61 -0.24 20.03
C ASP A 396 -1.31 -1.03 18.92
N CYS A 397 -2.50 -1.58 19.18
CA CYS A 397 -3.32 -2.17 18.14
C CYS A 397 -4.81 -1.89 18.32
N LEU A 398 -5.50 -1.72 17.20
CA LEU A 398 -6.93 -1.42 17.12
C LEU A 398 -7.68 -2.60 16.53
N ILE A 399 -8.62 -3.14 17.28
CA ILE A 399 -9.39 -4.32 16.89
C ILE A 399 -10.85 -3.95 16.78
N VAL A 400 -11.42 -4.14 15.59
CA VAL A 400 -12.78 -3.71 15.29
C VAL A 400 -13.67 -4.93 15.04
N ALA A 401 -14.68 -5.12 15.90
CA ALA A 401 -15.67 -6.16 15.89
C ALA A 401 -17.05 -5.62 15.45
N LEU A 402 -17.06 -4.87 14.35
CA LEU A 402 -18.28 -4.34 13.72
C LEU A 402 -18.76 -5.26 12.59
N PRO A 403 -20.04 -5.20 12.19
CA PRO A 403 -20.50 -5.85 10.97
C PRO A 403 -19.79 -5.30 9.72
N TYR A 404 -19.57 -6.16 8.72
CA TYR A 404 -19.25 -5.67 7.37
C TYR A 404 -20.51 -5.03 6.74
N PRO A 405 -20.38 -4.01 5.87
CA PRO A 405 -19.15 -3.35 5.43
C PRO A 405 -18.60 -2.28 6.40
N ARG A 406 -19.38 -1.91 7.43
CA ARG A 406 -19.05 -0.82 8.37
C ARG A 406 -17.66 -0.97 9.00
N GLN A 407 -17.25 -2.18 9.35
CA GLN A 407 -15.94 -2.47 9.91
C GLN A 407 -14.79 -1.93 9.06
N ASP A 408 -14.75 -2.32 7.78
CA ASP A 408 -13.63 -1.98 6.90
C ASP A 408 -13.69 -0.50 6.48
N LEU A 409 -14.90 0.05 6.31
CA LEU A 409 -15.12 1.49 6.07
C LEU A 409 -14.66 2.36 7.24
N PHE A 410 -15.01 1.96 8.47
CA PHE A 410 -14.57 2.65 9.68
C PHE A 410 -13.04 2.62 9.79
N LEU A 411 -12.42 1.44 9.61
CA LEU A 411 -10.97 1.30 9.62
C LEU A 411 -10.27 2.08 8.51
N GLU A 412 -10.85 2.14 7.30
CA GLU A 412 -10.33 2.99 6.22
C GLU A 412 -10.30 4.46 6.65
N LYS A 413 -11.44 4.94 7.15
CA LYS A 413 -11.67 6.36 7.41
C LYS A 413 -10.84 6.89 8.55
N ILE A 414 -10.72 6.12 9.64
CA ILE A 414 -10.22 6.64 10.92
C ILE A 414 -8.88 6.06 11.38
N HIS A 415 -8.42 4.91 10.86
CA HIS A 415 -7.24 4.23 11.40
C HIS A 415 -5.98 5.11 11.40
N ARG A 416 -5.71 5.82 10.30
CA ARG A 416 -4.56 6.73 10.24
C ARG A 416 -4.71 7.92 11.20
N GLN A 417 -5.95 8.35 11.44
CA GLN A 417 -6.24 9.46 12.36
C GLN A 417 -6.04 9.07 13.82
N THR A 418 -6.19 7.78 14.18
CA THR A 418 -5.96 7.34 15.56
C THR A 418 -4.48 7.31 15.93
N GLY A 419 -3.57 7.27 14.95
CA GLY A 419 -2.15 7.08 15.19
C GLY A 419 -1.80 5.68 15.75
N ILE A 420 -2.77 4.77 15.85
CA ILE A 420 -2.56 3.39 16.27
C ILE A 420 -1.93 2.63 15.08
N PRO A 421 -0.81 1.93 15.26
CA PRO A 421 -0.02 1.43 14.15
C PRO A 421 -0.58 0.15 13.53
N PHE A 422 -1.19 -0.73 14.30
CA PHE A 422 -1.72 -2.00 13.80
C PHE A 422 -3.24 -2.05 13.94
N ALA A 423 -3.97 -2.31 12.87
CA ALA A 423 -5.43 -2.43 12.95
C ALA A 423 -6.01 -3.58 12.11
N PHE A 424 -7.01 -4.25 12.64
CA PHE A 424 -7.69 -5.30 11.91
C PHE A 424 -9.14 -5.51 12.39
N GLY A 425 -9.94 -6.04 11.48
CA GLY A 425 -11.31 -6.41 11.72
C GLY A 425 -11.45 -7.86 12.18
N VAL A 426 -12.41 -8.12 13.07
CA VAL A 426 -12.68 -9.47 13.59
C VAL A 426 -14.16 -9.86 13.54
N GLY A 427 -15.06 -8.97 13.11
CA GLY A 427 -16.50 -9.22 13.06
C GLY A 427 -17.04 -9.80 14.37
N GLY A 428 -17.84 -10.88 14.28
CA GLY A 428 -18.44 -11.56 15.44
C GLY A 428 -17.47 -12.44 16.26
N SER A 429 -16.16 -12.20 16.21
CA SER A 429 -15.18 -12.99 16.97
C SER A 429 -15.30 -12.79 18.48
N LEU A 430 -15.77 -11.62 18.93
CA LEU A 430 -16.01 -11.38 20.35
C LEU A 430 -17.16 -12.23 20.89
N ASP A 431 -18.23 -12.47 20.12
CA ASP A 431 -19.31 -13.39 20.51
C ASP A 431 -18.80 -14.84 20.68
N VAL A 432 -17.82 -15.24 19.88
CA VAL A 432 -17.16 -16.55 20.00
C VAL A 432 -16.28 -16.61 21.25
N LEU A 433 -15.55 -15.52 21.52
CA LEU A 433 -14.64 -15.42 22.66
C LEU A 433 -15.39 -15.57 24.00
N VAL A 434 -16.54 -14.92 24.14
CA VAL A 434 -17.36 -14.96 25.37
C VAL A 434 -18.27 -16.18 25.47
N GLY A 435 -18.30 -17.03 24.44
CA GLY A 435 -19.07 -18.27 24.41
C GLY A 435 -20.53 -18.12 23.98
N ASP A 436 -20.98 -16.93 23.58
CA ASP A 436 -22.34 -16.70 23.05
C ASP A 436 -22.55 -17.40 21.70
N ARG A 437 -21.47 -17.58 20.95
CA ARG A 437 -21.44 -18.40 19.73
C ARG A 437 -20.43 -19.51 19.88
N ARG A 438 -20.87 -20.75 19.65
CA ARG A 438 -19.97 -21.89 19.67
C ARG A 438 -19.19 -21.92 18.36
N ARG A 439 -17.86 -21.92 18.46
CA ARG A 439 -17.01 -22.22 17.30
C ARG A 439 -17.18 -23.68 16.91
N ALA A 440 -17.02 -23.99 15.62
CA ALA A 440 -17.10 -25.38 15.17
C ALA A 440 -16.00 -26.22 15.84
N PRO A 441 -16.22 -27.52 16.13
CA PRO A 441 -15.16 -28.41 16.58
C PRO A 441 -13.97 -28.41 15.61
N LEU A 442 -12.75 -28.66 16.12
CA LEU A 442 -11.53 -28.59 15.31
C LEU A 442 -11.57 -29.47 14.05
N TRP A 443 -12.17 -30.65 14.11
CA TRP A 443 -12.30 -31.53 12.95
C TRP A 443 -13.20 -30.93 11.85
N VAL A 444 -14.26 -30.20 12.24
CA VAL A 444 -15.16 -29.47 11.32
C VAL A 444 -14.46 -28.26 10.70
N GLN A 445 -13.63 -27.57 11.49
CA GLN A 445 -12.80 -26.47 10.99
C GLN A 445 -11.78 -26.99 9.97
N LYS A 446 -11.09 -28.10 10.29
CA LYS A 446 -10.06 -28.71 9.44
C LYS A 446 -10.60 -29.24 8.11
N CYS A 447 -11.83 -29.76 8.07
CA CYS A 447 -12.46 -30.17 6.81
C CYS A 447 -13.12 -29.00 6.05
N GLY A 448 -13.02 -27.76 6.54
CA GLY A 448 -13.57 -26.58 5.87
C GLY A 448 -15.09 -26.43 5.97
N MET A 449 -15.74 -27.11 6.92
CA MET A 449 -17.21 -27.08 7.09
C MET A 449 -17.68 -26.10 8.18
N GLU A 450 -16.79 -25.24 8.69
CA GLU A 450 -17.13 -24.24 9.71
C GLU A 450 -18.28 -23.31 9.26
N TRP A 451 -18.35 -22.96 7.98
CA TRP A 451 -19.45 -22.16 7.42
C TRP A 451 -20.81 -22.88 7.50
N PHE A 452 -20.84 -24.19 7.31
CA PHE A 452 -22.06 -25.01 7.40
C PHE A 452 -22.49 -25.15 8.87
N TYR A 453 -21.53 -25.39 9.77
CA TYR A 453 -21.79 -25.40 11.20
C TYR A 453 -22.38 -24.07 11.70
N ARG A 454 -21.90 -22.93 11.17
CA ARG A 454 -22.48 -21.62 11.45
C ARG A 454 -23.88 -21.47 10.86
N LEU A 455 -24.11 -21.93 9.63
CA LEU A 455 -25.44 -21.92 9.00
C LEU A 455 -26.47 -22.64 9.87
N MET A 456 -26.11 -23.80 10.43
CA MET A 456 -26.99 -24.55 11.33
C MET A 456 -27.29 -23.79 12.64
N GLN A 457 -26.34 -23.00 13.15
CA GLN A 457 -26.56 -22.17 14.34
C GLN A 457 -27.39 -20.90 14.07
N GLU A 458 -27.35 -20.39 12.85
CA GLU A 458 -27.97 -19.10 12.48
C GLU A 458 -28.67 -19.13 11.11
N PRO A 459 -29.61 -20.06 10.87
CA PRO A 459 -30.16 -20.33 9.54
C PRO A 459 -30.91 -19.13 8.96
N ALA A 460 -31.69 -18.42 9.79
CA ALA A 460 -32.45 -17.24 9.37
C ALA A 460 -31.55 -16.08 8.91
N ARG A 461 -30.36 -15.95 9.50
CA ARG A 461 -29.39 -14.89 9.15
C ARG A 461 -28.50 -15.28 8.00
N LEU A 462 -27.98 -16.50 8.01
CA LEU A 462 -26.96 -16.96 7.07
C LEU A 462 -27.52 -17.59 5.81
N GLY A 463 -28.72 -18.20 5.87
CA GLY A 463 -29.36 -18.85 4.72
C GLY A 463 -29.60 -17.89 3.55
N PRO A 464 -30.39 -16.82 3.72
CA PRO A 464 -30.66 -15.87 2.65
C PRO A 464 -29.36 -15.23 2.10
N ARG A 465 -28.43 -14.93 3.01
CA ARG A 465 -27.11 -14.40 2.65
C ARG A 465 -26.35 -15.35 1.76
N TYR A 466 -26.19 -16.62 2.16
CA TYR A 466 -25.45 -17.61 1.38
C TYR A 466 -26.09 -17.90 0.02
N VAL A 467 -27.42 -17.98 -0.04
CA VAL A 467 -28.11 -18.13 -1.34
C VAL A 467 -27.80 -16.94 -2.25
N SER A 468 -27.85 -15.70 -1.73
CA SER A 468 -27.58 -14.50 -2.53
C SER A 468 -26.11 -14.35 -2.90
N THR A 469 -25.19 -14.34 -1.93
CA THR A 469 -23.78 -14.04 -2.17
C THR A 469 -23.05 -15.21 -2.80
N ASN A 470 -23.26 -16.45 -2.34
CA ASN A 470 -22.49 -17.58 -2.84
C ASN A 470 -22.90 -17.95 -4.27
N SER A 471 -24.17 -17.77 -4.66
CA SER A 471 -24.60 -18.00 -6.05
C SER A 471 -24.00 -16.97 -7.00
N ARG A 472 -24.00 -15.68 -6.63
CA ARG A 472 -23.35 -14.60 -7.40
C ARG A 472 -21.85 -14.82 -7.55
N PHE A 473 -21.18 -15.19 -6.46
CA PHE A 473 -19.76 -15.52 -6.45
C PHE A 473 -19.46 -16.73 -7.35
N LEU A 474 -20.20 -17.82 -7.20
CA LEU A 474 -20.03 -19.02 -8.02
C LEU A 474 -20.24 -18.73 -9.51
N TRP A 475 -21.26 -17.95 -9.86
CA TRP A 475 -21.51 -17.56 -11.25
C TRP A 475 -20.35 -16.73 -11.82
N ALA A 476 -19.85 -15.74 -11.08
CA ALA A 476 -18.72 -14.92 -11.51
C ALA A 476 -17.45 -15.77 -11.68
N LEU A 477 -17.23 -16.72 -10.77
CA LEU A 477 -16.11 -17.65 -10.78
C LEU A 477 -16.15 -18.59 -11.99
N CYS A 478 -17.33 -19.15 -12.30
CA CYS A 478 -17.54 -19.96 -13.50
C CYS A 478 -17.26 -19.17 -14.78
N ARG A 479 -17.76 -17.92 -14.88
CA ARG A 479 -17.51 -17.06 -16.04
C ARG A 479 -16.02 -16.73 -16.21
N LEU A 480 -15.34 -16.40 -15.12
CA LEU A 480 -13.91 -16.10 -15.14
C LEU A 480 -13.09 -17.32 -15.57
N ARG A 481 -13.43 -18.50 -15.06
CA ARG A 481 -12.76 -19.75 -15.46
C ARG A 481 -12.98 -20.08 -16.94
N LEU A 482 -14.18 -19.87 -17.45
CA LEU A 482 -14.48 -20.07 -18.87
C LEU A 482 -13.67 -19.11 -19.74
N ALA A 483 -13.62 -17.82 -19.37
CA ALA A 483 -12.83 -16.80 -20.08
C ALA A 483 -11.32 -17.13 -20.09
N ARG A 484 -10.77 -17.71 -19.02
CA ARG A 484 -9.36 -18.16 -18.98
C ARG A 484 -9.07 -19.36 -19.89
N ARG A 485 -10.07 -20.18 -20.23
CA ARG A 485 -9.90 -21.32 -21.14
C ARG A 485 -9.97 -20.93 -22.61
N THR A 486 -10.61 -19.80 -22.92
CA THR A 486 -10.88 -19.36 -24.29
C THR A 486 -9.85 -18.40 -24.87
N GLY A 487 -8.77 -18.07 -24.13
CA GLY A 487 -7.70 -17.15 -24.55
C GLY A 487 -7.95 -15.73 -24.10
#